data_AF-A0A1T5AWK6-F1
#
_entry.id   AF-A0A1T5AWK6-F1
#
_cell.length_a   1.000
_cell.length_b   1.000
_cell.length_c   1.000
_cell.angle_alpha   90.00
_cell.angle_beta   90.00
_cell.angle_gamma   90.00
#
_symmetry.space_group_name_H-M   'P 1'
#
loop_
_entity.id
_entity.type
_entity.pdbx_description
1 polymer ?
#
loop_
_entity_poly.entity_id
_entity_poly.type
_entity_poly.pdbx_seq_one_letter_code
_entity_poly.pdbx_strand_id
1 'polypeptide(L)'
;MKALSLLLLLFLSITSLSAQQIESEKVFLGYKFTLNNQRLDLKAMKKLMIADKEATRLIKKARKNNTISTILGSIGGSFVGIPIGIAASNQDGPWVLAGVGAAFIGVAIPISIRSNNQALEAIERINRVNSSPPNPLQVTFNFIGNQNGVGLALSF
;
A
#
# COMPACT_ATOMS: atom_id res chain seq x y z
N MET A 1 -18.22 -34.30 30.27
CA MET A 1 -16.90 -33.62 30.28
C MET A 1 -16.26 -33.53 28.89
N LYS A 2 -16.33 -34.58 28.04
CA LYS A 2 -15.73 -34.56 26.69
C LYS A 2 -16.33 -33.51 25.74
N ALA A 3 -17.66 -33.31 25.75
CA ALA A 3 -18.33 -32.31 24.91
C ALA A 3 -18.00 -30.85 25.29
N LEU A 4 -17.85 -30.58 26.59
CA LEU A 4 -17.51 -29.24 27.09
C LEU A 4 -16.06 -28.85 26.70
N SER A 5 -15.14 -29.82 26.74
CA SER A 5 -13.76 -29.65 26.29
C SER A 5 -13.65 -29.42 24.78
N LEU A 6 -14.49 -30.09 23.98
CA LEU A 6 -14.58 -29.88 22.52
C LEU A 6 -15.10 -28.48 22.15
N LEU A 7 -16.10 -28.00 22.89
CA LEU A 7 -16.67 -26.66 22.66
C LEU A 7 -15.67 -25.55 22.98
N LEU A 8 -14.86 -25.73 24.03
CA LEU A 8 -13.80 -24.79 24.41
C LEU A 8 -12.69 -24.72 23.35
N LEU A 9 -12.33 -25.86 22.74
CA LEU A 9 -11.30 -25.94 21.70
C LEU A 9 -11.74 -25.24 20.39
N LEU A 10 -13.04 -25.33 20.06
CA LEU A 10 -13.65 -24.60 18.93
C LEU A 10 -13.64 -23.08 19.16
N PHE A 11 -13.87 -22.62 20.38
CA PHE A 11 -13.84 -21.19 20.73
C PHE A 11 -12.42 -20.59 20.65
N LEU A 12 -11.37 -21.34 21.02
CA LEU A 12 -9.99 -20.87 20.89
C LEU A 12 -9.51 -20.70 19.45
N SER A 13 -10.14 -21.38 18.49
CA SER A 13 -9.72 -21.35 17.08
C SER A 13 -10.13 -20.08 16.33
N ILE A 14 -11.04 -19.26 16.90
CA ILE A 14 -11.62 -18.08 16.22
C ILE A 14 -10.78 -16.81 16.46
N THR A 15 -9.82 -16.83 17.39
CA THR A 15 -9.10 -15.62 17.83
C THR A 15 -7.93 -15.19 16.93
N SER A 16 -7.65 -15.92 15.85
CA SER A 16 -6.54 -15.60 14.93
C SER A 16 -6.99 -14.79 13.72
N LEU A 17 -7.79 -13.73 13.92
CA LEU A 17 -8.06 -12.77 12.85
C LEU A 17 -6.92 -11.75 12.80
N SER A 18 -5.79 -12.15 12.23
CA SER A 18 -4.66 -11.25 12.01
C SER A 18 -5.04 -10.24 10.94
N ALA A 19 -5.41 -9.03 11.35
CA ALA A 19 -5.58 -7.90 10.43
C ALA A 19 -4.24 -7.64 9.73
N GLN A 20 -4.18 -7.93 8.43
CA GLN A 20 -2.94 -7.85 7.67
C GLN A 20 -2.62 -6.37 7.38
N GLN A 21 -1.54 -5.86 7.99
CA GLN A 21 -1.07 -4.48 7.82
C GLN A 21 0.05 -4.44 6.77
N ILE A 22 -0.02 -3.45 5.87
CA ILE A 22 1.05 -3.18 4.92
C ILE A 22 2.03 -2.22 5.58
N GLU A 23 3.30 -2.61 5.64
CA GLU A 23 4.37 -1.77 6.18
C GLU A 23 4.91 -0.82 5.10
N SER A 24 5.23 0.40 5.51
CA SER A 24 5.85 1.42 4.66
C SER A 24 7.15 1.92 5.29
N GLU A 25 8.24 1.87 4.52
CA GLU A 25 9.57 2.32 4.95
C GLU A 25 10.07 3.41 4.00
N LYS A 26 10.53 4.53 4.54
CA LYS A 26 11.08 5.63 3.74
C LYS A 26 12.48 5.25 3.22
N VAL A 27 12.70 5.44 1.93
CA VAL A 27 14.00 5.22 1.27
C VAL A 27 14.47 6.50 0.58
N PHE A 28 15.73 6.50 0.11
CA PHE A 28 16.38 7.68 -0.49
C PHE A 28 15.55 8.39 -1.58
N LEU A 29 14.78 7.65 -2.37
CA LEU A 29 13.88 8.20 -3.40
C LEU A 29 12.45 7.62 -3.34
N GLY A 30 11.82 7.65 -2.16
CA GLY A 30 10.41 7.33 -2.00
C GLY A 30 10.12 6.40 -0.84
N TYR A 31 9.27 5.40 -1.08
CA TYR A 31 8.87 4.42 -0.07
C TYR A 31 9.03 2.99 -0.59
N LYS A 32 9.46 2.10 0.29
CA LYS A 32 9.39 0.66 0.14
C LYS A 32 8.17 0.17 0.88
N PHE A 33 7.40 -0.70 0.24
CA PHE A 33 6.19 -1.25 0.82
C PHE A 33 6.32 -2.76 0.92
N THR A 34 5.97 -3.31 2.07
CA THR A 34 6.11 -4.74 2.37
C THR A 34 4.85 -5.30 3.00
N LEU A 35 4.52 -6.53 2.63
CA LEU A 35 3.39 -7.29 3.16
C LEU A 35 3.91 -8.70 3.46
N ASN A 36 3.87 -9.12 4.73
CA ASN A 36 4.42 -10.41 5.17
C ASN A 36 5.88 -10.62 4.70
N ASN A 37 6.76 -9.64 4.91
CA ASN A 37 8.14 -9.62 4.40
C ASN A 37 8.32 -9.67 2.88
N GLN A 38 7.24 -9.67 2.07
CA GLN A 38 7.33 -9.61 0.62
C GLN A 38 7.17 -8.18 0.12
N ARG A 39 8.04 -7.77 -0.81
CA ARG A 39 7.95 -6.45 -1.43
C ARG A 39 6.68 -6.35 -2.27
N LEU A 40 5.91 -5.29 -2.02
CA LEU A 40 4.67 -5.02 -2.71
C LEU A 40 4.89 -3.95 -3.79
N ASP A 41 4.63 -4.29 -5.05
CA ASP A 41 4.69 -3.35 -6.16
C ASP A 41 3.33 -2.65 -6.39
N LEU A 42 3.33 -1.56 -7.16
CA LEU A 42 2.10 -0.81 -7.46
C LEU A 42 1.03 -1.66 -8.19
N LYS A 43 1.45 -2.72 -8.90
CA LYS A 43 0.54 -3.63 -9.60
C LYS A 43 -0.17 -4.56 -8.62
N ALA A 44 0.55 -5.13 -7.67
CA ALA A 44 0.03 -5.95 -6.60
C ALA A 44 -0.83 -5.12 -5.65
N MET A 45 -0.42 -3.90 -5.28
CA MET A 45 -1.26 -2.96 -4.52
C MET A 45 -2.59 -2.73 -5.21
N LYS A 46 -2.60 -2.47 -6.52
CA LYS A 46 -3.84 -2.28 -7.28
C LYS A 46 -4.78 -3.50 -7.18
N LYS A 47 -4.23 -4.72 -7.17
CA LYS A 47 -5.01 -5.96 -7.04
C LYS A 47 -5.59 -6.10 -5.63
N LEU A 48 -4.79 -5.84 -4.60
CA LEU A 48 -5.21 -5.95 -3.20
C LEU A 48 -6.28 -4.91 -2.84
N MET A 49 -6.19 -3.72 -3.41
CA MET A 49 -7.05 -2.58 -3.06
C MET A 49 -8.32 -2.50 -3.89
N ILE A 50 -8.64 -3.51 -4.70
CA ILE A 50 -9.76 -3.46 -5.65
C ILE A 50 -11.13 -3.24 -4.99
N ALA A 51 -11.27 -3.68 -3.74
CA ALA A 51 -12.48 -3.49 -2.94
C ALA A 51 -12.69 -2.04 -2.49
N ASP A 52 -11.61 -1.25 -2.35
CA ASP A 52 -11.70 0.17 -2.03
C ASP A 52 -11.50 1.02 -3.28
N LYS A 53 -12.60 1.65 -3.74
CA LYS A 53 -12.63 2.49 -4.95
C LYS A 53 -11.64 3.65 -4.87
N GLU A 54 -11.44 4.22 -3.69
CA GLU A 54 -10.58 5.39 -3.51
C GLU A 54 -9.10 5.01 -3.39
N ALA A 55 -8.76 3.95 -2.67
CA ALA A 55 -7.41 3.38 -2.66
C ALA A 55 -7.00 2.94 -4.07
N THR A 56 -7.90 2.29 -4.80
CA THR A 56 -7.70 1.94 -6.22
C THR A 56 -7.47 3.17 -7.09
N ARG A 57 -8.21 4.27 -6.86
CA ARG A 57 -8.03 5.54 -7.59
C ARG A 57 -6.65 6.14 -7.31
N LEU A 58 -6.20 6.14 -6.06
CA LEU A 58 -4.90 6.66 -5.64
C LEU A 58 -3.76 5.85 -6.28
N ILE A 59 -3.80 4.51 -6.20
CA ILE A 59 -2.79 3.64 -6.84
C ILE A 59 -2.77 3.79 -8.36
N LYS A 60 -3.93 3.95 -9.02
CA LYS A 60 -3.97 4.23 -10.46
C LYS A 60 -3.26 5.54 -10.81
N LYS A 61 -3.47 6.59 -10.01
CA LYS A 61 -2.78 7.88 -10.19
C LYS A 61 -1.29 7.75 -9.93
N ALA A 62 -0.89 7.06 -8.86
CA ALA A 62 0.50 6.76 -8.54
C ALA A 62 1.18 6.06 -9.73
N ARG A 63 0.59 4.99 -10.27
CA ARG A 63 1.13 4.27 -11.43
C ARG A 63 1.31 5.15 -12.67
N LYS A 64 0.33 6.02 -12.96
CA LYS A 64 0.42 6.96 -14.09
C LYS A 64 1.60 7.92 -13.89
N ASN A 65 1.68 8.54 -12.72
CA ASN A 65 2.75 9.48 -12.39
C ASN A 65 4.11 8.80 -12.40
N ASN A 66 4.23 7.59 -11.84
CA ASN A 66 5.45 6.79 -11.87
C ASN A 66 5.90 6.50 -13.31
N THR A 67 4.96 6.18 -14.20
CA THR A 67 5.28 5.90 -15.61
C THR A 67 5.84 7.15 -16.29
N ILE A 68 5.18 8.29 -16.11
CA ILE A 68 5.62 9.58 -16.65
C ILE A 68 7.00 9.97 -16.09
N SER A 69 7.18 9.89 -14.77
CA SER A 69 8.47 10.23 -14.14
C SER A 69 9.58 9.27 -14.56
N THR A 70 9.28 7.99 -14.74
CA THR A 70 10.27 7.00 -15.22
C THR A 70 10.72 7.32 -16.63
N ILE A 71 9.79 7.66 -17.53
CA ILE A 71 10.13 8.05 -18.91
C ILE A 71 10.99 9.31 -18.91
N LEU A 72 10.55 10.37 -18.22
CA LEU A 72 11.30 11.63 -18.15
C LEU A 72 12.66 11.45 -17.49
N GLY A 73 12.73 10.70 -16.39
CA GLY A 73 13.97 10.38 -15.69
C GLY A 73 14.92 9.54 -16.53
N SER A 74 14.40 8.61 -17.35
CA SER A 74 15.23 7.79 -18.25
C SER A 74 15.80 8.64 -19.39
N ILE A 75 14.98 9.51 -19.99
CA ILE A 75 15.44 10.45 -21.02
C ILE A 75 16.50 11.39 -20.43
N GLY A 76 16.18 12.03 -19.31
CA GLY A 76 17.08 12.98 -18.66
C GLY A 76 18.38 12.32 -18.17
N GLY A 77 18.28 11.12 -17.58
CA GLY A 77 19.43 10.33 -17.16
C GLY A 77 20.32 9.90 -18.32
N SER A 78 19.74 9.55 -19.47
CA SER A 78 20.50 9.22 -20.68
C SER A 78 21.25 10.44 -21.21
N PHE A 79 20.60 11.61 -21.21
CA PHE A 79 21.19 12.87 -21.69
C PHE A 79 22.30 13.40 -20.77
N VAL A 80 22.22 13.14 -19.46
CA VAL A 80 23.30 13.41 -18.51
C VAL A 80 24.41 12.36 -18.61
N GLY A 81 24.04 11.09 -18.78
CA GLY A 81 24.98 9.97 -18.82
C GLY A 81 25.91 9.99 -20.04
N ILE A 82 25.41 10.39 -21.22
CA ILE A 82 26.23 10.45 -22.45
C ILE A 82 27.45 11.37 -22.30
N PRO A 83 27.31 12.67 -21.90
CA PRO A 83 28.45 13.55 -21.68
C PRO A 83 29.42 13.04 -20.61
N ILE A 84 28.91 12.44 -19.53
CA ILE A 84 29.76 11.85 -18.48
C ILE A 84 30.61 10.70 -19.04
N GLY A 85 30.02 9.82 -19.85
CA GLY A 85 30.74 8.71 -20.49
C GLY A 85 31.80 9.18 -21.48
N ILE A 86 31.50 10.22 -22.26
CA ILE A 86 32.47 10.84 -23.20
C ILE A 86 33.61 11.50 -22.44
N ALA A 87 33.30 12.27 -21.39
CA ALA A 87 34.29 12.92 -20.54
C ALA A 87 35.23 11.91 -19.86
N ALA A 88 34.73 10.75 -19.47
CA ALA A 88 35.55 9.66 -18.93
C ALA A 88 36.58 9.11 -19.95
N SER A 89 36.38 9.36 -21.24
CA SER A 89 37.30 8.96 -22.32
C SER A 89 38.30 10.07 -22.68
N ASN A 90 38.50 11.06 -21.81
CA ASN A 90 39.32 12.26 -22.04
C ASN A 90 38.89 13.09 -23.27
N GLN A 91 37.62 13.02 -23.64
CA GLN A 91 37.03 13.83 -24.72
C GLN A 91 36.08 14.88 -24.15
N ASP A 92 35.96 16.02 -24.82
CA ASP A 92 35.00 17.07 -24.41
C ASP A 92 33.56 16.59 -24.65
N GLY A 93 32.84 16.37 -23.55
CA GLY A 93 31.44 15.96 -23.58
C GLY A 93 30.50 17.08 -24.03
N PRO A 94 29.39 16.78 -24.71
CA PRO A 94 28.39 17.77 -25.06
C PRO A 94 27.57 18.18 -23.81
N TRP A 95 28.15 19.01 -22.93
CA TRP A 95 27.55 19.40 -21.65
C TRP A 95 26.21 20.14 -21.76
N VAL A 96 25.92 20.74 -22.92
CA VAL A 96 24.58 21.28 -23.24
C VAL A 96 23.52 20.19 -23.16
N LEU A 97 23.83 18.96 -23.61
CA LEU A 97 22.94 17.80 -23.50
C LEU A 97 22.70 17.42 -22.04
N ALA A 98 23.74 17.49 -21.20
CA ALA A 98 23.59 17.27 -19.75
C ALA A 98 22.69 18.34 -19.10
N GLY A 99 22.79 19.60 -19.53
CA GLY A 99 21.90 20.67 -19.07
C GLY A 99 20.43 20.40 -19.41
N VAL A 100 20.14 19.96 -20.65
CA VAL A 100 18.79 19.53 -21.05
C VAL A 100 18.35 18.31 -20.24
N GLY A 101 19.22 17.33 -20.06
CA GLY A 101 18.92 16.13 -19.26
C GLY A 101 18.59 16.46 -17.80
N ALA A 102 19.31 17.39 -17.19
CA ALA A 102 19.04 17.90 -15.85
C ALA A 102 17.66 18.58 -15.76
N ALA A 103 17.24 19.31 -16.79
CA ALA A 103 15.89 19.89 -16.84
C ALA A 103 14.79 18.81 -16.85
N PHE A 104 14.96 17.75 -17.65
CA PHE A 104 14.04 16.61 -17.65
C PHE A 104 13.96 15.93 -16.27
N ILE A 105 15.12 15.71 -15.62
CA ILE A 105 15.18 15.15 -14.27
C ILE A 105 14.49 16.08 -13.27
N GLY A 106 14.73 17.39 -13.35
CA GLY A 106 14.10 18.39 -12.49
C GLY A 106 12.58 18.35 -12.52
N VAL A 107 11.97 18.10 -13.69
CA VAL A 107 10.52 17.90 -13.83
C VAL A 107 10.08 16.51 -13.34
N ALA A 108 10.90 15.48 -13.56
CA ALA A 108 10.58 14.10 -13.16
C ALA A 108 10.50 13.91 -11.63
N ILE A 109 11.37 14.60 -10.87
CA ILE A 109 11.47 14.48 -9.40
C ILE A 109 10.14 14.78 -8.69
N PRO A 110 9.50 15.96 -8.86
CA PRO A 110 8.24 16.26 -8.15
C PRO A 110 7.10 15.32 -8.56
N ILE A 111 7.09 14.84 -9.81
CA ILE A 111 6.10 13.85 -10.28
C ILE A 111 6.32 12.50 -9.58
N SER A 112 7.57 12.08 -9.44
CA SER A 112 7.93 10.85 -8.71
C SER A 112 7.56 10.95 -7.22
N ILE A 113 7.88 12.06 -6.55
CA ILE A 113 7.47 12.31 -5.16
C ILE A 113 5.95 12.22 -5.01
N ARG A 114 5.21 12.86 -5.92
CA ARG A 114 3.74 12.80 -5.93
C ARG A 114 3.22 11.37 -6.11
N SER A 115 3.85 10.59 -6.99
CA SER A 115 3.51 9.16 -7.16
C SER A 115 3.69 8.38 -5.86
N ASN A 116 4.82 8.57 -5.19
CA ASN A 116 5.14 7.89 -3.94
C ASN A 116 4.17 8.25 -2.81
N ASN A 117 3.82 9.53 -2.68
CA ASN A 117 2.85 9.99 -1.68
C ASN A 117 1.46 9.41 -1.94
N GLN A 118 1.03 9.32 -3.21
CA GLN A 118 -0.25 8.70 -3.56
C GLN A 118 -0.29 7.20 -3.23
N ALA A 119 0.82 6.50 -3.35
CA ALA A 119 0.92 5.09 -2.95
C ALA A 119 0.85 4.93 -1.43
N LEU A 120 1.54 5.81 -0.70
CA LEU A 120 1.50 5.85 0.76
C LEU A 120 0.09 6.14 1.28
N GLU A 121 -0.58 7.17 0.77
CA GLU A 121 -1.97 7.53 1.14
C GLU A 121 -2.94 6.36 0.92
N ALA A 122 -2.76 5.60 -0.17
CA ALA A 122 -3.58 4.42 -0.44
C ALA A 122 -3.37 3.31 0.60
N ILE A 123 -2.12 3.10 1.02
CA ILE A 123 -1.77 2.11 2.05
C ILE A 123 -2.29 2.53 3.41
N GLU A 124 -2.07 3.78 3.81
CA GLU A 124 -2.58 4.32 5.07
C GLU A 124 -4.10 4.24 5.15
N ARG A 125 -4.79 4.40 4.02
CA ARG A 125 -6.24 4.19 3.96
C ARG A 125 -6.61 2.74 4.24
N ILE A 126 -6.01 1.78 3.54
CA ILE A 126 -6.33 0.36 3.70
C ILE A 126 -5.98 -0.12 5.10
N ASN A 127 -4.83 0.28 5.63
CA ASN A 127 -4.45 -0.03 6.99
C ASN A 127 -5.46 0.55 7.99
N ARG A 128 -5.91 1.80 7.81
CA ARG A 128 -6.98 2.36 8.67
C ARG A 128 -8.29 1.60 8.57
N VAL A 129 -8.69 1.15 7.37
CA VAL A 129 -9.91 0.34 7.19
C VAL A 129 -9.76 -1.02 7.89
N ASN A 130 -8.58 -1.64 7.79
CA ASN A 130 -8.30 -2.95 8.40
C ASN A 130 -8.09 -2.87 9.92
N SER A 131 -7.58 -1.75 10.43
CA SER A 131 -7.36 -1.49 11.86
C SER A 131 -8.56 -0.84 12.54
N SER A 132 -9.54 -0.33 11.79
CA SER A 132 -10.79 0.13 12.37
C SER A 132 -11.50 -1.08 12.98
N PRO A 133 -11.86 -1.06 14.27
CA PRO A 133 -12.71 -2.10 14.81
C PRO A 133 -13.94 -2.19 13.90
N PRO A 134 -14.38 -3.40 13.50
CA PRO A 134 -15.66 -3.56 12.83
C PRO A 134 -16.65 -2.76 13.65
N ASN A 135 -17.40 -1.84 13.02
CA ASN A 135 -18.47 -1.12 13.69
C ASN A 135 -19.20 -2.16 14.53
N PRO A 136 -19.13 -2.13 15.87
CA PRO A 136 -19.56 -3.27 16.64
C PRO A 136 -21.03 -3.41 16.30
N LEU A 137 -21.37 -4.47 15.56
CA LEU A 137 -22.75 -4.90 15.48
C LEU A 137 -23.14 -4.96 16.94
N GLN A 138 -24.09 -4.11 17.36
CA GLN A 138 -24.56 -4.08 18.74
C GLN A 138 -25.42 -5.33 18.95
N VAL A 139 -24.80 -6.49 18.77
CA VAL A 139 -25.40 -7.80 18.97
C VAL A 139 -25.52 -7.94 20.48
N THR A 140 -26.70 -7.62 20.98
CA THR A 140 -26.98 -7.74 22.40
C THR A 140 -27.54 -9.14 22.62
N PHE A 141 -26.80 -9.96 23.37
CA PHE A 141 -27.25 -11.30 23.77
C PHE A 141 -28.05 -11.16 25.06
N ASN A 142 -29.36 -11.34 24.95
CA ASN A 142 -30.26 -11.31 26.10
C ASN A 142 -30.63 -12.74 26.50
N PHE A 143 -30.47 -13.05 27.77
CA PHE A 143 -30.95 -14.31 28.33
C PHE A 143 -32.40 -14.13 28.77
N ILE A 144 -33.32 -14.90 28.20
CA ILE A 144 -34.75 -14.81 28.49
C ILE A 144 -35.24 -16.12 29.06
N GLY A 145 -35.94 -16.05 30.20
CA GLY A 145 -36.58 -17.20 30.85
C GLY A 145 -38.05 -16.91 31.12
N ASN A 146 -38.91 -17.87 30.81
CA ASN A 146 -40.33 -17.86 31.20
C ASN A 146 -40.72 -19.20 31.85
N GLN A 147 -42.00 -19.35 32.22
CA GLN A 147 -42.52 -20.56 32.87
C GLN A 147 -42.44 -21.83 31.99
N ASN A 148 -42.26 -21.67 30.67
CA ASN A 148 -42.20 -22.76 29.68
C ASN A 148 -40.77 -23.06 29.19
N GLY A 149 -39.75 -22.33 29.64
CA GLY A 149 -38.36 -22.61 29.28
C GLY A 149 -37.44 -21.39 29.29
N VAL A 150 -36.21 -21.64 28.85
CA VAL A 150 -35.12 -20.66 28.83
C VAL A 150 -34.54 -20.58 27.41
N GLY A 151 -34.23 -19.38 26.94
CA GLY A 151 -33.74 -19.11 25.59
C GLY A 151 -32.73 -17.97 25.54
N LEU A 152 -32.03 -17.90 24.41
CA LEU A 152 -31.13 -16.81 24.06
C LEU A 152 -31.79 -15.95 23.00
N ALA A 153 -32.01 -14.67 23.29
CA ALA A 153 -32.43 -13.68 22.31
C ALA A 153 -31.20 -12.98 21.73
N LEU A 154 -31.16 -12.93 20.40
CA LEU A 154 -30.21 -12.11 19.65
C LEU A 154 -30.95 -10.86 19.17
N SER A 155 -30.47 -9.67 19.53
CA SER A 155 -30.98 -8.40 19.00
C SER A 155 -29.90 -7.74 18.14
N PHE A 156 -30.28 -7.24 16.97
CA PHE A 156 -29.42 -6.61 15.97
C PHE A 156 -29.86 -5.19 15.65
#